data_AF-L9X3V7-F1
#
_entry.id   AF-L9X3V7-F1
#
_cell.length_a   1.000
_cell.length_b   1.000
_cell.length_c   1.000
_cell.angle_alpha   90.00
_cell.angle_beta   90.00
_cell.angle_gamma   90.00
#
_symmetry.space_group_name_H-M   'P 1'
#
loop_
_entity.id
_entity.type
_entity.pdbx_description
1 polymer ?
#
loop_
_entity_poly.entity_id
_entity_poly.type
_entity_poly.pdbx_seq_one_letter_code
_entity_poly.pdbx_strand_id
1 'polypeptide(L)' 'MDSRASAREWVEQFMHYYNRQRPHQSLDGKTPAEGMLN' A
#
# COMPACT_ATOMS: atom_id res chain seq x y z
N MET A 1 -8.44 19.18 -15.15
CA MET A 1 -8.11 18.11 -14.20
C MET A 1 -6.90 18.60 -13.40
N ASP A 2 -7.07 18.82 -12.10
CA ASP A 2 -6.00 19.36 -11.27
C ASP A 2 -4.98 18.25 -11.00
N SER A 3 -3.75 18.43 -11.51
CA SER A 3 -2.70 17.40 -11.45
C SER A 3 -2.34 17.00 -10.02
N ARG A 4 -2.55 17.88 -9.03
CA ARG A 4 -2.26 17.62 -7.62
C ARG A 4 -3.31 16.70 -6.99
N ALA A 5 -4.58 16.92 -7.32
CA ALA A 5 -5.67 16.03 -6.91
C ALA A 5 -5.50 14.62 -7.50
N SER A 6 -5.17 14.51 -8.80
CA SER A 6 -4.92 13.21 -9.43
C SER A 6 -3.68 12.49 -8.86
N ALA A 7 -2.60 13.22 -8.56
CA ALA A 7 -1.43 12.65 -7.91
C ALA A 7 -1.75 12.12 -6.51
N ARG A 8 -2.57 12.86 -5.74
CA ARG A 8 -2.99 12.43 -4.40
C ARG A 8 -3.80 11.13 -4.47
N GLU A 9 -4.78 11.06 -5.36
CA GLU A 9 -5.60 9.85 -5.53
C GLU A 9 -4.75 8.64 -5.88
N TRP A 10 -3.79 8.80 -6.81
CA TRP A 10 -2.88 7.72 -7.17
C TRP A 10 -2.02 7.24 -5.98
N VAL A 11 -1.47 8.16 -5.17
CA VAL A 11 -0.69 7.79 -3.98
C VAL A 11 -1.56 7.07 -2.96
N GLU A 12 -2.79 7.51 -2.73
CA GLU A 12 -3.71 6.85 -1.79
C GLU A 12 -4.04 5.41 -2.25
N GLN A 13 -4.31 5.22 -3.54
CA GLN A 13 -4.52 3.89 -4.13
C GLN A 13 -3.27 3.01 -4.02
N PHE A 14 -2.09 3.57 -4.33
CA PHE A 14 -0.83 2.85 -4.24
C PHE A 14 -0.53 2.40 -2.79
N MET A 15 -0.70 3.30 -1.83
CA MET A 15 -0.52 2.99 -0.40
C MET A 15 -1.47 1.89 0.05
N HIS A 16 -2.74 1.93 -0.38
CA HIS A 16 -3.71 0.90 -0.04
C HIS A 16 -3.31 -0.47 -0.62
N TYR A 17 -2.94 -0.50 -1.89
CA TYR A 17 -2.46 -1.72 -2.56
C TYR A 17 -1.22 -2.29 -1.87
N TYR A 18 -0.18 -1.47 -1.67
CA TYR A 18 1.09 -1.93 -1.13
C TYR A 18 0.93 -2.46 0.29
N ASN A 19 0.22 -1.73 1.15
CA ASN A 19 0.13 -2.08 2.56
C ASN A 19 -0.78 -3.27 2.84
N ARG A 20 -1.78 -3.56 1.99
CA ARG A 20 -2.83 -4.55 2.31
C ARG A 20 -2.99 -5.69 1.31
N GLN A 21 -2.41 -5.58 0.12
CA GLN A 21 -2.63 -6.58 -0.94
C GLN A 21 -1.34 -7.16 -1.48
N ARG A 22 -0.20 -6.52 -1.24
CA ARG A 22 1.09 -7.00 -1.73
C ARG A 22 1.79 -7.84 -0.65
N PRO A 23 1.86 -9.17 -0.79
CA PRO A 23 2.65 -10.01 0.09
C PRO A 23 4.14 -9.79 -0.15
N HIS A 24 4.95 -9.89 0.92
CA HIS A 24 6.40 -9.78 0.86
C HIS A 24 7.06 -11.02 1.43
N GLN A 25 8.03 -11.59 0.70
CA GLN A 25 8.79 -12.75 1.18
C GLN A 25 9.56 -12.45 2.48
N SER A 26 10.04 -11.22 2.66
CA SER A 26 10.69 -10.77 3.89
C SER A 26 9.75 -10.65 5.09
N LEU A 27 8.44 -10.76 4.87
CA LEU A 27 7.40 -10.74 5.91
C LEU A 27 6.69 -12.10 6.02
N ASP A 28 7.38 -13.20 5.72
CA ASP A 28 6.78 -14.55 5.69
C ASP A 28 5.58 -14.66 4.73
N GLY A 29 5.61 -13.92 3.64
CA GLY A 29 4.51 -13.85 2.68
C GLY A 29 3.33 -13.00 3.13
N LYS A 30 3.41 -12.32 4.27
CA LYS A 30 2.39 -11.37 4.74
C LYS A 30 2.50 -10.02 4.04
N THR A 31 1.42 -9.27 4.10
CA THR A 31 1.41 -7.85 3.71
C THR A 31 2.01 -6.97 4.82
N PRO A 32 2.44 -5.74 4.52
CA PRO A 32 2.98 -4.83 5.53
C PRO A 32 2.03 -4.59 6.71
N ALA A 33 0.73 -4.44 6.45
CA ALA A 33 -0.27 -4.24 7.49
C ALA A 33 -0.40 -5.46 8.42
N GLU A 34 -0.33 -6.66 7.87
CA GLU A 34 -0.35 -7.91 8.66
C GLU A 34 0.94 -8.09 9.48
N GLY A 35 2.09 -7.66 8.95
CA GLY A 35 3.38 -7.71 9.65
C GLY A 35 3.49 -6.72 10.82
N MET A 36 2.72 -5.63 10.83
CA MET A 36 2.72 -4.63 11.90
C MET A 36 1.85 -4.97 13.12
N LEU A 37 0.93 -5.93 13.02
CA LEU A 37 0.01 -6.32 14.10
C LEU A 37 0.63 -7.33 15.09
N ASN A 38 1.93 -7.58 15.01
CA ASN A 38 2.67 -8.51 15.85
C ASN A 38 3.30 -7.86 17.08
#